data_AF-A0A417LNV4-F1
#
_entry.id   AF-A0A417LNV4-F1
#
_cell.length_a   1.000
_cell.length_b   1.000
_cell.length_c   1.000
_cell.angle_alpha   90.00
_cell.angle_beta   90.00
_cell.angle_gamma   90.00
#
_symmetry.space_group_name_H-M   'P 1'
#
loop_
_entity.id
_entity.type
_entity.pdbx_description
1 polymer ?
#
loop_
_entity_poly.entity_id
_entity_poly.type
_entity_poly.pdbx_seq_one_letter_code
_entity_poly.pdbx_strand_id
1 'polypeptide(L)'
;MLIDLVDASEAREDDENFKNAVDLLFNELVLSDKLFEHCAEIDEAARNRMELIVPELAKQYGVTEQLKTENQMEWVRQMNACKAQTEEVVKAELIYD
;
A
#
# COMPACT_ATOMS: atom_id res chain seq x y z
N MET A 1 -26.37 16.00 -6.34
CA MET A 1 -25.22 16.34 -5.47
C MET A 1 -24.24 15.18 -5.29
N LEU A 2 -24.67 13.97 -4.89
CA LEU A 2 -23.77 12.79 -4.88
C LEU A 2 -23.78 11.98 -6.20
N ILE A 3 -24.87 12.03 -6.97
CA ILE A 3 -24.98 11.36 -8.29
C ILE A 3 -24.14 12.10 -9.35
N ASP A 4 -24.20 13.43 -9.39
CA ASP A 4 -23.44 14.25 -10.37
C ASP A 4 -21.91 14.15 -10.20
N LEU A 5 -21.42 13.77 -9.02
CA LEU A 5 -20.00 13.60 -8.71
C LEU A 5 -19.45 12.23 -9.17
N VAL A 6 -20.33 11.21 -9.24
CA VAL A 6 -20.00 9.89 -9.78
C VAL A 6 -20.04 9.92 -11.30
N ASP A 7 -21.06 10.56 -11.89
CA ASP A 7 -21.16 10.75 -13.34
C ASP A 7 -19.99 11.59 -13.89
N ALA A 8 -19.52 12.59 -13.12
CA ALA A 8 -18.34 13.38 -13.48
C ALA A 8 -17.00 12.64 -13.28
N SER A 9 -16.94 11.61 -12.43
CA SER A 9 -15.75 10.75 -12.33
C SER A 9 -15.70 9.71 -13.45
N GLU A 10 -16.85 9.15 -13.85
CA GLU A 10 -16.94 8.24 -15.01
C GLU A 10 -16.62 8.96 -16.33
N ALA A 11 -17.05 10.21 -16.51
CA ALA A 11 -16.70 11.00 -17.69
C ALA A 11 -15.20 11.35 -17.81
N ARG A 12 -14.40 11.12 -16.76
CA ARG A 12 -12.97 11.46 -16.70
C ARG A 12 -12.06 10.31 -17.16
N GLU A 13 -12.55 9.07 -17.19
CA GLU A 13 -11.78 7.89 -17.62
C GLU A 13 -11.68 7.74 -19.15
N ASP A 14 -12.62 8.34 -19.89
CA ASP A 14 -12.68 8.23 -21.37
C ASP A 14 -12.01 9.41 -22.11
N ASP A 15 -11.41 10.37 -21.41
CA ASP A 15 -10.77 11.53 -22.04
C ASP A 15 -9.39 11.12 -22.60
N GLU A 16 -9.33 10.88 -23.91
CA GLU A 16 -8.11 10.55 -24.67
C GLU A 16 -6.97 11.56 -24.43
N ASN A 17 -7.31 12.83 -24.11
CA ASN A 17 -6.33 13.84 -23.77
C ASN A 17 -5.71 13.62 -22.38
N PHE A 18 -6.50 13.14 -21.42
CA PHE A 18 -6.01 12.77 -20.08
C PHE A 18 -5.07 11.56 -20.17
N LYS A 19 -5.46 10.54 -20.94
CA LYS A 19 -4.63 9.34 -21.14
C LYS A 19 -3.28 9.67 -21.80
N ASN A 20 -3.29 10.49 -22.85
CA ASN A 20 -2.06 10.94 -23.51
C ASN A 20 -1.13 11.72 -22.56
N ALA A 21 -1.68 12.56 -21.68
CA ALA A 21 -0.89 13.31 -20.72
C ALA A 21 -0.23 12.40 -19.67
N VAL A 22 -0.96 11.39 -19.17
CA VAL A 22 -0.43 10.38 -18.23
C VAL A 22 0.67 9.55 -18.90
N ASP A 23 0.46 9.11 -20.14
CA ASP A 23 1.43 8.31 -20.89
C ASP A 23 2.72 9.09 -21.18
N LEU A 24 2.63 10.39 -21.51
CA LEU A 24 3.79 11.25 -21.71
C LEU A 24 4.59 11.45 -20.42
N LEU A 25 3.91 11.74 -19.30
CA LEU A 25 4.56 11.92 -18.00
C LEU A 25 5.23 10.63 -17.52
N PHE A 26 4.57 9.49 -17.67
CA PHE A 26 5.13 8.18 -17.33
C PHE A 26 6.41 7.92 -18.13
N ASN A 27 6.37 8.13 -19.45
CA ASN A 27 7.55 7.93 -20.30
C ASN A 27 8.70 8.88 -19.93
N GLU A 28 8.42 10.14 -19.60
CA GLU A 28 9.45 11.07 -19.13
C GLU A 28 10.10 10.61 -17.81
N LEU A 29 9.30 10.19 -16.84
CA LEU A 29 9.79 9.72 -15.53
C LEU A 29 10.58 8.41 -15.65
N VAL A 30 10.18 7.52 -16.56
CA VAL A 30 10.92 6.29 -16.87
C VAL A 30 12.25 6.61 -17.55
N LEU A 31 12.24 7.46 -18.59
CA LEU A 31 13.46 7.80 -19.34
C LEU A 31 14.46 8.62 -18.51
N SER A 32 13.99 9.30 -17.47
CA SER A 32 14.82 10.06 -16.54
C SER A 32 15.29 9.25 -15.33
N ASP A 33 15.01 7.94 -15.26
CA ASP A 33 15.26 7.03 -14.13
C ASP A 33 14.60 7.43 -12.78
N LYS A 34 13.96 8.60 -12.71
CA LYS A 34 13.31 9.11 -11.50
C LYS A 34 12.17 8.25 -11.00
N LEU A 35 11.40 7.62 -11.90
CA LEU A 35 10.31 6.75 -11.49
C LEU A 35 10.83 5.56 -10.69
N PHE A 36 11.92 4.95 -11.15
CA PHE A 36 12.48 3.77 -10.52
C PHE A 36 13.12 4.11 -9.18
N GLU A 37 13.90 5.19 -9.11
CA GLU A 37 14.47 5.69 -7.85
C GLU A 37 13.38 5.96 -6.81
N HIS A 38 12.33 6.69 -7.21
CA HIS A 38 11.23 7.02 -6.32
C HIS A 38 10.46 5.78 -5.82
N CYS A 39 10.15 4.83 -6.70
CA CYS A 39 9.52 3.57 -6.28
C CYS A 39 10.42 2.77 -5.33
N ALA A 40 11.74 2.74 -5.57
CA ALA A 40 12.68 2.04 -4.70
C ALA A 40 12.76 2.68 -3.30
N GLU A 41 12.75 4.02 -3.24
CA GLU A 41 12.71 4.77 -1.97
C GLU A 41 11.43 4.48 -1.18
N ILE A 42 10.26 4.51 -1.84
CA ILE A 42 8.97 4.17 -1.22
C ILE A 42 8.96 2.71 -0.75
N ASP A 43 9.44 1.78 -1.58
CA ASP A 43 9.51 0.37 -1.23
C ASP A 43 10.43 0.12 -0.03
N GLU A 44 11.55 0.84 0.08
CA GLU A 44 12.44 0.77 1.23
C GLU A 44 11.78 1.36 2.49
N ALA A 45 11.16 2.53 2.37
CA ALA A 45 10.44 3.16 3.47
C ALA A 45 9.29 2.28 3.98
N ALA A 46 8.51 1.69 3.07
CA ALA A 46 7.42 0.78 3.39
C ALA A 46 7.92 -0.47 4.10
N ARG A 47 9.00 -1.09 3.62
CA ARG A 47 9.61 -2.26 4.28
C ARG A 47 10.10 -1.93 5.69
N ASN A 48 10.83 -0.83 5.85
CA ASN A 48 11.31 -0.38 7.16
C ASN A 48 10.14 -0.15 8.13
N ARG A 49 9.04 0.43 7.64
CA ARG A 49 7.84 0.68 8.45
C ARG A 49 7.12 -0.61 8.85
N MET A 50 6.99 -1.55 7.92
CA MET A 50 6.42 -2.89 8.17
C MET A 50 7.22 -3.67 9.22
N GLU A 51 8.55 -3.63 9.15
CA GLU A 51 9.44 -4.30 10.10
C GLU A 51 9.33 -3.75 11.53
N LEU A 52 8.92 -2.50 11.69
CA LEU A 52 8.69 -1.89 13.00
C LEU A 52 7.30 -2.22 13.56
N ILE A 53 6.24 -2.03 12.77
CA ILE A 53 4.86 -2.09 13.27
C ILE A 53 4.37 -3.53 13.43
N VAL A 54 4.68 -4.44 12.48
CA VAL A 54 4.15 -5.81 12.52
C VAL A 54 4.54 -6.55 13.81
N PRO A 55 5.81 -6.51 14.27
CA PRO A 55 6.19 -7.14 15.55
C PRO A 55 5.53 -6.48 16.77
N GLU A 56 5.33 -5.16 16.74
CA GLU A 56 4.64 -4.44 17.82
C GLU A 56 3.17 -4.88 17.93
N LEU A 57 2.45 -4.94 16.81
CA LEU A 57 1.07 -5.44 16.76
C LEU A 57 1.00 -6.92 17.16
N ALA A 58 1.90 -7.75 16.63
CA ALA A 58 1.96 -9.17 17.00
C ALA A 58 2.14 -9.35 18.51
N LYS A 59 3.00 -8.54 19.15
CA LYS A 59 3.16 -8.54 20.60
C LYS A 59 1.92 -8.08 21.34
N GLN A 60 1.24 -7.03 20.87
CA GLN A 60 0.00 -6.53 21.47
C GLN A 60 -1.14 -7.55 21.40
N TYR A 61 -1.26 -8.28 20.28
CA TYR A 61 -2.28 -9.31 20.09
C TYR A 61 -1.91 -10.67 20.67
N GLY A 62 -0.71 -10.84 21.24
CA GLY A 62 -0.26 -12.11 21.82
C GLY A 62 0.07 -13.19 20.78
N VAL A 63 0.44 -12.78 19.56
CA VAL A 63 0.87 -13.67 18.49
C VAL A 63 2.29 -14.16 18.79
N THR A 64 2.41 -15.20 19.60
CA THR A 64 3.69 -15.73 20.09
C THR A 64 4.12 -17.01 19.37
N GLU A 65 5.40 -17.38 19.48
CA GLU A 65 5.89 -18.69 19.03
C GLU A 65 5.28 -19.87 19.83
N GLN A 66 4.76 -19.60 21.03
CA GLN A 66 3.97 -20.59 21.78
C GLN A 66 2.63 -20.84 21.08
N LEU A 67 1.90 -19.78 20.73
CA LEU A 67 0.65 -19.90 19.94
C LEU A 67 0.90 -20.62 18.61
N LYS A 68 2.03 -20.37 17.95
CA LYS A 68 2.42 -21.06 16.72
C LYS A 68 2.59 -22.56 16.90
N THR A 69 3.12 -22.98 18.05
CA THR A 69 3.35 -24.38 18.40
C THR A 69 2.05 -25.08 18.79
N GLU A 70 1.19 -24.38 19.53
CA GLU A 70 -0.09 -24.91 20.04
C GLU A 70 -1.20 -24.91 18.98
N ASN A 71 -1.26 -23.85 18.16
CA ASN A 71 -2.25 -23.67 17.10
C ASN A 71 -1.69 -22.81 15.95
N GLN A 72 -0.96 -23.47 15.06
CA GLN A 72 -0.32 -22.84 13.91
C GLN A 72 -1.30 -22.10 12.99
N MET A 73 -2.50 -22.63 12.77
CA MET A 73 -3.48 -21.99 11.89
C MET A 73 -4.01 -20.68 12.47
N GLU A 74 -4.25 -20.65 13.78
CA GLU A 74 -4.65 -19.42 14.47
C GLU A 74 -3.50 -18.40 14.49
N TRP A 75 -2.26 -18.85 14.70
CA TRP A 75 -1.10 -17.98 14.60
C TRP A 75 -0.97 -17.34 13.22
N VAL A 76 -1.13 -18.11 12.13
CA VAL A 76 -1.10 -17.59 10.76
C VAL A 76 -2.23 -16.58 10.55
N ARG A 77 -3.45 -16.88 11.02
CA ARG A 77 -4.60 -15.99 10.91
C ARG A 77 -4.32 -14.63 11.57
N GLN A 78 -3.84 -14.64 12.81
CA GLN A 78 -3.57 -13.41 13.55
C GLN A 78 -2.37 -12.64 13.00
N MET A 79 -1.30 -13.34 12.59
CA MET A 79 -0.15 -12.71 11.95
C MET A 79 -0.53 -12.03 10.64
N ASN A 80 -1.38 -12.65 9.83
CA ASN A 80 -1.89 -12.05 8.60
C ASN A 80 -2.77 -10.83 8.88
N ALA A 81 -3.57 -10.85 9.95
CA ALA A 81 -4.35 -9.68 10.38
C ALA A 81 -3.44 -8.50 10.78
N CYS A 82 -2.36 -8.76 11.52
CA CYS A 82 -1.37 -7.74 11.88
C CYS A 82 -0.69 -7.14 10.64
N LYS A 83 -0.33 -7.98 9.66
CA LYS A 83 0.24 -7.53 8.39
C LYS A 83 -0.74 -6.66 7.61
N ALA A 84 -1.96 -7.13 7.41
CA ALA A 84 -2.99 -6.38 6.67
C ALA A 84 -3.27 -5.02 7.33
N GLN A 85 -3.38 -4.97 8.66
CA GLN A 85 -3.55 -3.71 9.38
C GLN A 85 -2.36 -2.76 9.17
N THR A 86 -1.14 -3.30 9.18
CA THR A 86 0.07 -2.49 8.96
C THR A 86 0.14 -1.98 7.53
N GLU A 87 -0.19 -2.80 6.53
CA GLU A 87 -0.20 -2.39 5.12
C GLU A 87 -1.13 -1.20 4.89
N GLU A 88 -2.30 -1.18 5.52
CA GLU A 88 -3.23 -0.05 5.41
C GLU A 88 -2.66 1.24 6.03
N VAL A 89 -1.97 1.14 7.17
CA VAL A 89 -1.26 2.28 7.77
C VAL A 89 -0.15 2.78 6.86
N VAL A 90 0.68 1.88 6.33
CA VAL A 90 1.81 2.24 5.47
C VAL A 90 1.36 2.87 4.16
N LYS A 91 0.31 2.36 3.52
CA LYS A 91 -0.26 2.97 2.30
C LYS A 91 -0.77 4.39 2.57
N ALA A 92 -1.47 4.59 3.69
CA ALA A 92 -1.94 5.92 4.09
C ALA A 92 -0.77 6.88 4.32
N GLU A 93 0.29 6.45 5.01
CA GLU A 93 1.46 7.29 5.33
C GLU A 93 2.38 7.59 4.11
N LEU A 94 2.51 6.67 3.15
CA LEU A 94 3.56 6.76 2.12
C LEU A 94 3.06 6.93 0.68
N ILE A 95 1.79 6.59 0.39
CA ILE A 95 1.26 6.56 -0.99
C ILE A 95 0.10 7.53 -1.17
N TYR A 96 -0.74 7.71 -0.15
CA TYR A 96 -1.97 8.52 -0.25
C TYR A 96 -1.88 9.91 0.38
N ASP A 97 -0.84 10.18 1.16
CA ASP A 97 -0.48 11.53 1.64
C ASP A 97 0.10 12.39 0.50
#